data_AF-A0A3G6N3H2-F1
#
_entry.id   AF-A0A3G6N3H2-F1
#
_cell.length_a   1.000
_cell.length_b   1.000
_cell.length_c   1.000
_cell.angle_alpha   90.00
_cell.angle_beta   90.00
_cell.angle_gamma   90.00
#
_symmetry.space_group_name_H-M   'P 1'
#
loop_
_entity.id
_entity.type
_entity.pdbx_description
1 polymer ?
#
loop_
_entity_poly.entity_id
_entity_poly.type
_entity_poly.pdbx_seq_one_letter_code
_entity_poly.pdbx_strand_id
1 'polypeptide(L)'
;MKTLKIPAISLFIITVLFFSCKENKQDKIKSVFTGETSRKWYSYSIDEDHSFYPYRVKEFFKDGRQIQYINNSTTKNLDTIPKDDMYNPEKWFIINDSVISIESIFNPITKNYNKSKRKILFYNSDTIILQGTKRDNYEGVLILTRYKEKKK
;
A
#
# COMPACT_ATOMS: atom_id res chain seq x y z
N MET A 1 4.29 62.60 -2.23
CA MET A 1 4.44 61.16 -1.88
C MET A 1 4.62 60.34 -3.15
N LYS A 2 5.80 59.73 -3.37
CA LYS A 2 6.01 58.81 -4.49
C LYS A 2 5.47 57.44 -4.08
N THR A 3 4.42 56.98 -4.75
CA THR A 3 3.90 55.61 -4.60
C THR A 3 4.90 54.65 -5.24
N LEU A 4 5.60 53.85 -4.42
CA LEU A 4 6.40 52.74 -4.92
C LEU A 4 5.45 51.72 -5.56
N LYS A 5 5.48 51.61 -6.88
CA LYS A 5 4.86 50.50 -7.61
C LYS A 5 5.72 49.27 -7.37
N ILE A 6 5.30 48.43 -6.43
CA ILE A 6 5.89 47.09 -6.28
C ILE A 6 5.60 46.34 -7.59
N PRO A 7 6.63 45.89 -8.33
CA PRO A 7 6.40 45.20 -9.60
C PRO A 7 5.68 43.89 -9.32
N ALA A 8 4.60 43.63 -10.07
CA ALA A 8 3.76 42.42 -9.97
C ALA A 8 4.53 41.08 -10.03
N ILE A 9 5.79 41.14 -10.47
CA ILE A 9 6.74 40.02 -10.51
C ILE A 9 7.04 39.49 -9.09
N SER A 10 7.08 40.33 -8.05
CA SER A 10 7.38 39.83 -6.69
C SER A 10 6.25 38.95 -6.13
N LEU A 11 4.99 39.22 -6.54
CA LEU A 11 3.84 38.42 -6.13
C LEU A 11 3.81 37.04 -6.80
N PHE A 12 4.32 36.95 -8.04
CA PHE A 12 4.36 35.71 -8.82
C PHE A 12 5.41 34.72 -8.31
N ILE A 13 6.53 35.21 -7.78
CA ILE A 13 7.58 34.36 -7.19
C ILE A 13 7.07 33.73 -5.89
N ILE A 14 6.27 34.46 -5.12
CA ILE A 14 5.68 33.97 -3.87
C ILE A 14 4.66 32.86 -4.14
N THR A 15 3.79 33.01 -5.15
CA THR A 15 2.83 31.95 -5.52
C THR A 15 3.52 30.70 -6.07
N VAL A 16 4.55 30.83 -6.91
CA VAL A 16 5.29 29.67 -7.44
C VAL A 16 6.07 28.92 -6.34
N LEU A 17 6.58 29.60 -5.31
CA LEU A 17 7.29 28.98 -4.20
C LEU A 17 6.35 28.24 -3.23
N PHE A 18 5.12 28.72 -3.02
CA PHE A 18 4.11 28.00 -2.22
C PHE A 18 3.51 26.77 -2.93
N PHE A 19 3.62 26.69 -4.26
CA PHE A 19 3.19 25.52 -5.04
C PHE A 19 4.26 24.43 -5.19
N SER A 20 5.44 24.59 -4.59
CA SER A 20 6.35 23.46 -4.35
C SER A 20 5.85 22.61 -3.17
N CYS A 21 4.61 22.12 -3.29
CA CYS A 21 4.10 21.03 -2.48
C CYS A 21 4.99 19.82 -2.77
N LYS A 22 6.04 19.63 -1.96
CA LYS A 22 6.74 18.35 -1.87
C LYS A 22 5.67 17.30 -1.55
N GLU A 23 5.24 16.56 -2.56
CA GLU A 23 4.28 15.48 -2.41
C GLU A 23 4.79 14.58 -1.27
N ASN A 24 4.00 14.47 -0.20
CA ASN A 24 4.38 13.67 0.94
C ASN A 24 4.55 12.22 0.45
N LYS A 25 5.75 11.65 0.64
CA LYS A 25 6.05 10.29 0.17
C LYS A 25 5.06 9.25 0.70
N GLN A 26 4.52 9.46 1.89
CA GLN A 26 3.49 8.57 2.45
C GLN A 26 2.17 8.66 1.68
N ASP A 27 1.78 9.86 1.25
CA ASP A 27 0.58 10.04 0.41
C ASP A 27 0.76 9.39 -0.96
N LYS A 28 1.98 9.46 -1.51
CA LYS A 28 2.34 8.76 -2.75
C LYS A 28 2.31 7.23 -2.60
N ILE A 29 2.84 6.69 -1.50
CA ILE A 29 2.71 5.26 -1.19
C ILE A 29 1.23 4.89 -1.09
N LYS A 30 0.44 5.69 -0.36
CA LYS A 30 -0.99 5.45 -0.17
C LYS A 30 -1.77 5.45 -1.49
N SER A 31 -1.51 6.42 -2.37
CA SER A 31 -2.17 6.54 -3.67
C SER A 31 -1.84 5.37 -4.59
N VAL A 32 -0.61 4.87 -4.52
CA VAL A 32 -0.19 3.66 -5.21
C VAL A 32 -0.93 2.45 -4.66
N PHE A 33 -0.98 2.24 -3.35
CA PHE A 33 -1.61 1.04 -2.78
C PHE A 33 -3.13 0.98 -2.95
N THR A 34 -3.86 2.11 -2.92
CA THR A 34 -5.32 2.12 -2.65
C THR A 34 -6.23 2.76 -3.69
N GLY A 35 -5.73 3.39 -4.76
CA GLY A 35 -6.62 4.03 -5.75
C GLY A 35 -7.53 5.10 -5.16
N GLU A 36 -8.74 5.30 -5.71
CA GLU A 36 -9.71 6.28 -5.18
C GLU A 36 -10.45 5.77 -3.94
N THR A 37 -10.79 4.48 -3.91
CA THR A 37 -11.51 3.81 -2.83
C THR A 37 -10.70 2.64 -2.29
N SER A 38 -10.40 1.70 -3.19
CA SER A 38 -9.56 0.54 -2.96
C SER A 38 -8.82 0.16 -4.24
N ARG A 39 -7.86 -0.76 -4.09
CA ARG A 39 -7.13 -1.31 -5.22
C ARG A 39 -6.67 -2.73 -4.93
N LYS A 40 -6.87 -3.59 -5.94
CA LYS A 40 -6.56 -5.01 -5.91
C LYS A 40 -5.21 -5.32 -6.56
N TRP A 41 -4.51 -6.29 -6.00
CA TRP A 41 -3.17 -6.69 -6.42
C TRP A 41 -3.05 -8.21 -6.35
N TYR A 42 -2.56 -8.85 -7.41
CA TYR A 42 -2.04 -10.20 -7.27
C TYR A 42 -0.82 -10.19 -6.37
N SER A 43 -0.68 -11.20 -5.51
CA SER A 43 0.36 -11.29 -4.50
C SER A 43 1.18 -12.57 -4.68
N TYR A 44 2.47 -12.40 -4.98
CA TYR A 44 3.42 -13.51 -5.17
C TYR A 44 4.53 -13.42 -4.12
N SER A 45 4.66 -14.44 -3.26
CA SER A 45 5.79 -14.56 -2.33
C SER A 45 6.89 -15.40 -2.95
N ILE A 46 8.12 -14.93 -2.84
CA ILE A 46 9.34 -15.64 -3.20
C ILE A 46 10.18 -15.72 -1.94
N ASP A 47 10.14 -16.86 -1.27
CA ASP A 47 10.95 -17.15 -0.09
C ASP A 47 11.22 -18.66 -0.02
N GLU A 48 12.21 -19.06 0.79
CA GLU A 48 12.69 -20.45 0.85
C GLU A 48 11.68 -21.42 1.48
N ASP A 49 10.72 -20.92 2.26
CA ASP A 49 9.81 -21.71 3.09
C ASP A 49 8.38 -21.82 2.53
N HIS A 50 7.96 -20.97 1.58
CA HIS A 50 6.55 -20.89 1.18
C HIS A 50 6.20 -21.73 -0.04
N SER A 51 5.12 -22.49 0.13
CA SER A 51 4.31 -23.00 -0.98
C SER A 51 3.87 -21.83 -1.86
N PHE A 52 4.13 -21.90 -3.16
CA PHE A 52 3.58 -20.96 -4.13
C PHE A 52 2.05 -20.96 -3.98
N TYR A 53 1.46 -19.85 -3.54
CA TYR A 53 0.00 -19.68 -3.47
C TYR A 53 -0.46 -18.93 -4.73
N PRO A 54 -0.63 -19.62 -5.88
CA PRO A 54 -1.05 -18.96 -7.09
C PRO A 54 -2.40 -18.28 -6.86
N TYR A 55 -2.63 -17.17 -7.56
CA TYR A 55 -3.92 -16.49 -7.63
C TYR A 55 -4.39 -15.75 -6.36
N ARG A 56 -3.54 -15.59 -5.34
CA ARG A 56 -3.85 -14.70 -4.21
C ARG A 56 -3.99 -13.26 -4.70
N VAL A 57 -5.09 -12.62 -4.32
CA VAL A 57 -5.35 -11.20 -4.58
C VAL A 57 -5.55 -10.47 -3.26
N LYS A 58 -4.85 -9.35 -3.07
CA LYS A 58 -4.99 -8.48 -1.90
C LYS A 58 -5.62 -7.16 -2.33
N GLU A 59 -6.67 -6.75 -1.65
CA GLU A 59 -7.29 -5.44 -1.81
C GLU A 59 -6.90 -4.54 -0.65
N PHE A 60 -6.36 -3.36 -0.96
CA PHE A 60 -6.02 -2.35 0.03
C PHE A 60 -6.97 -1.16 -0.08
N PHE A 61 -7.53 -0.75 1.05
CA PHE A 61 -8.46 0.36 1.17
C PHE A 61 -7.76 1.59 1.78
N LYS A 62 -8.23 2.80 1.42
CA LYS A 62 -7.68 4.06 1.94
C LYS A 62 -7.75 4.21 3.46
N ASP A 63 -8.71 3.55 4.09
CA ASP A 63 -8.94 3.54 5.55
C ASP A 63 -8.02 2.55 6.31
N GLY A 64 -7.13 1.87 5.59
CA GLY A 64 -6.19 0.90 6.16
C GLY A 64 -6.74 -0.52 6.24
N ARG A 65 -7.99 -0.78 5.83
CA ARG A 65 -8.48 -2.15 5.70
C ARG A 65 -7.75 -2.89 4.56
N GLN A 66 -7.63 -4.19 4.73
CA GLN A 66 -7.12 -5.12 3.73
C GLN A 66 -8.06 -6.32 3.66
N ILE A 67 -8.36 -6.77 2.44
CA ILE A 67 -9.13 -8.01 2.20
C ILE A 67 -8.32 -8.91 1.29
N GLN A 68 -8.35 -10.22 1.54
CA GLN A 68 -7.71 -11.21 0.68
C GLN A 68 -8.73 -12.06 -0.05
N TYR A 69 -8.40 -12.39 -1.29
CA TYR A 69 -9.20 -13.22 -2.18
C TYR A 69 -8.33 -14.31 -2.82
N ILE A 70 -8.99 -15.35 -3.31
CA ILE A 70 -8.46 -16.26 -4.31
C ILE A 70 -9.13 -15.92 -5.63
N ASN A 71 -8.35 -15.68 -6.69
CA ASN A 71 -8.89 -15.71 -8.04
C ASN A 71 -9.06 -17.17 -8.47
N ASN A 72 -10.31 -17.60 -8.54
CA ASN A 72 -10.66 -18.95 -8.94
C ASN A 72 -10.22 -19.19 -10.40
N SER A 73 -9.33 -20.16 -10.62
CA SER A 73 -8.77 -20.40 -11.95
C SER A 73 -9.83 -20.84 -12.96
N THR A 74 -10.93 -21.45 -12.53
CA THR A 74 -12.02 -21.93 -13.38
C THR A 74 -13.05 -20.84 -13.65
N THR A 75 -13.63 -20.25 -12.59
CA THR A 75 -14.72 -19.25 -12.73
C THR A 75 -14.20 -17.86 -13.04
N LYS A 76 -12.92 -17.59 -12.73
CA LYS A 76 -12.28 -16.26 -12.76
C LYS A 76 -12.93 -15.25 -11.81
N ASN A 77 -13.71 -15.73 -10.85
CA ASN A 77 -14.29 -14.92 -9.79
C ASN A 77 -13.30 -14.76 -8.64
N LEU A 78 -13.46 -13.70 -7.86
CA LEU A 78 -12.71 -13.50 -6.62
C LEU A 78 -13.52 -14.05 -5.46
N ASP A 79 -13.03 -15.15 -4.89
CA ASP A 79 -13.62 -15.75 -3.69
C ASP A 79 -12.89 -15.19 -2.48
N THR A 80 -13.60 -14.50 -1.59
CA THR A 80 -13.03 -13.96 -0.34
C THR A 80 -12.51 -15.12 0.50
N ILE A 81 -11.28 -15.00 0.99
CA ILE A 81 -10.72 -16.00 1.90
C ILE A 81 -11.29 -15.74 3.29
N PRO A 82 -12.14 -16.62 3.84
CA PRO A 82 -12.65 -16.43 5.19
C PRO A 82 -11.47 -16.46 6.17
N LYS A 83 -11.44 -15.48 7.06
CA LYS A 83 -10.55 -15.49 8.23
C LYS A 83 -11.44 -15.53 9.47
N ASP A 84 -10.98 -16.19 10.52
CA ASP A 84 -11.68 -16.16 11.80
C ASP A 84 -11.85 -14.72 12.26
N ASP A 85 -13.10 -14.29 12.42
CA ASP A 85 -13.49 -12.95 12.88
C ASP A 85 -12.81 -12.54 14.20
N MET A 86 -12.36 -13.54 14.96
CA MET A 86 -11.58 -13.38 16.20
C MET A 86 -10.28 -12.56 16.01
N TYR A 87 -9.73 -12.49 14.78
CA TYR A 87 -8.48 -11.78 14.49
C TYR A 87 -8.64 -10.44 13.73
N ASN A 88 -9.87 -9.91 13.62
CA ASN A 88 -10.19 -8.58 13.05
C ASN A 88 -9.80 -8.45 11.55
N PRO A 89 -10.36 -7.48 10.78
CA PRO A 89 -9.98 -7.32 9.38
C PRO A 89 -8.51 -6.91 9.31
N GLU A 90 -7.72 -7.67 8.55
CA GLU A 90 -6.31 -7.37 8.34
C GLU A 90 -6.15 -5.90 7.98
N LYS A 91 -5.22 -5.23 8.66
CA LYS A 91 -4.90 -3.85 8.34
C LYS A 91 -3.53 -3.74 7.71
N TRP A 92 -3.42 -2.76 6.83
CA TRP A 92 -2.15 -2.30 6.32
C TRP A 92 -1.87 -0.89 6.83
N PHE A 93 -0.59 -0.62 7.07
CA PHE A 93 -0.12 0.65 7.64
C PHE A 93 1.10 1.12 6.87
N ILE A 94 1.19 2.42 6.66
CA ILE A 94 2.45 3.07 6.30
C ILE A 94 3.16 3.37 7.61
N ILE A 95 4.35 2.80 7.81
CA ILE A 95 5.15 3.04 9.01
C ILE A 95 6.01 4.29 8.82
N ASN A 96 6.66 4.38 7.65
CA ASN A 96 7.42 5.54 7.22
C ASN A 96 7.50 5.58 5.68
N ASP A 97 8.39 6.40 5.12
CA ASP A 97 8.51 6.61 3.67
C ASP A 97 9.17 5.45 2.89
N SER A 98 9.57 4.37 3.58
CA SER A 98 10.20 3.18 2.96
C SER A 98 9.73 1.85 3.57
N VAL A 99 8.91 1.88 4.61
CA VAL A 99 8.47 0.69 5.34
C VAL A 99 6.96 0.73 5.53
N ILE A 100 6.32 -0.39 5.25
CA ILE A 100 4.90 -0.61 5.46
C ILE A 100 4.70 -1.84 6.34
N SER A 101 3.49 -2.00 6.84
CA SER A 101 2.99 -3.25 7.40
C SER A 101 1.81 -3.69 6.57
N ILE A 102 1.80 -4.93 6.12
CA ILE A 102 0.62 -5.55 5.50
C ILE A 102 0.27 -6.79 6.33
N GLU A 103 -0.99 -7.24 6.27
CA GLU A 103 -1.43 -8.44 7.03
C GLU A 103 -1.23 -8.27 8.54
N SER A 104 -1.49 -7.06 9.06
CA SER A 104 -1.34 -6.77 10.48
C SER A 104 -2.54 -7.30 11.25
N ILE A 105 -2.29 -8.04 12.32
CA ILE A 105 -3.31 -8.71 13.13
C ILE A 105 -3.52 -7.93 14.42
N PHE A 106 -4.79 -7.68 14.78
CA PHE A 106 -5.11 -7.02 16.04
C PHE A 106 -5.02 -8.01 17.20
N ASN A 107 -4.27 -7.66 18.24
CA ASN A 107 -4.25 -8.43 19.48
C ASN A 107 -5.30 -7.86 20.45
N PRO A 108 -6.38 -8.61 20.76
CA PRO A 108 -7.46 -8.11 21.61
C PRO A 108 -7.06 -7.94 23.08
N ILE A 109 -6.00 -8.64 23.54
CA ILE A 109 -5.48 -8.58 24.91
C ILE A 109 -4.64 -7.31 25.08
N THR A 110 -3.69 -7.06 24.19
CA THR A 110 -2.78 -5.91 24.29
C THR A 110 -3.33 -4.63 23.65
N LYS A 111 -4.49 -4.72 22.98
CA LYS A 111 -5.14 -3.63 22.22
C LYS A 111 -4.24 -3.01 21.14
N ASN A 112 -3.27 -3.76 20.64
CA ASN A 112 -2.29 -3.30 19.66
C ASN A 112 -2.28 -4.20 18.42
N TYR A 113 -1.91 -3.62 17.26
CA TYR A 113 -1.66 -4.40 16.05
C TYR A 113 -0.26 -4.99 16.07
N ASN A 114 -0.15 -6.30 15.86
CA ASN A 114 1.11 -6.93 15.50
C ASN A 114 1.40 -6.60 14.02
N LYS A 115 2.48 -5.85 13.77
CA LYS A 115 2.81 -5.27 12.47
C LYS A 115 3.96 -6.02 11.81
N SER A 116 3.65 -6.85 10.83
CA SER A 116 4.62 -7.51 9.96
C SER A 116 5.23 -6.50 9.00
N LYS A 117 6.41 -5.97 9.36
CA LYS A 117 7.09 -4.92 8.59
C LYS A 117 7.61 -5.46 7.26
N ARG A 118 7.51 -4.63 6.23
CA ARG A 118 8.11 -4.89 4.91
C ARG A 118 8.74 -3.61 4.37
N LYS A 119 9.96 -3.72 3.86
CA LYS A 119 10.64 -2.62 3.18
C LYS A 119 10.14 -2.53 1.74
N ILE A 120 9.85 -1.32 1.28
CA ILE A 120 9.51 -1.06 -0.11
C ILE A 120 10.82 -1.00 -0.91
N LEU A 121 11.01 -1.93 -1.84
CA LEU A 121 12.15 -1.95 -2.75
C LEU A 121 11.84 -1.16 -4.02
N PHE A 122 10.62 -1.28 -4.52
CA PHE A 122 10.16 -0.63 -5.73
C PHE A 122 8.64 -0.45 -5.72
N TYR A 123 8.15 0.61 -6.34
CA TYR A 123 6.73 0.76 -6.62
C TYR A 123 6.48 1.67 -7.82
N ASN A 124 5.41 1.37 -8.57
CA ASN A 124 4.80 2.23 -9.58
C ASN A 124 3.28 2.00 -9.60
N SER A 125 2.59 2.46 -10.65
CA SER A 125 1.14 2.30 -10.81
C SER A 125 0.67 0.84 -10.89
N ASP A 126 1.55 -0.07 -11.31
CA ASP A 126 1.20 -1.42 -11.75
C ASP A 126 1.95 -2.53 -11.01
N THR A 127 3.00 -2.20 -10.27
CA THR A 127 3.86 -3.15 -9.56
C THR A 127 4.40 -2.56 -8.27
N ILE A 128 4.43 -3.36 -7.22
CA ILE A 128 5.09 -3.04 -5.95
C ILE A 128 5.94 -4.25 -5.56
N ILE A 129 7.18 -4.01 -5.17
CA ILE A 129 8.11 -5.04 -4.68
C ILE A 129 8.46 -4.71 -3.24
N LEU A 130 8.20 -5.67 -2.37
CA LEU A 130 8.36 -5.56 -0.93
C LEU A 130 9.34 -6.63 -0.46
N GLN A 131 10.15 -6.32 0.55
CA GLN A 131 11.02 -7.28 1.20
C GLN A 131 10.52 -7.54 2.61
N GLY A 132 10.33 -8.81 2.97
CA GLY A 132 9.98 -9.22 4.33
C GLY A 132 11.12 -8.99 5.30
N THR A 133 10.79 -8.90 6.59
CA THR A 133 11.77 -8.93 7.68
C THR A 133 11.47 -10.16 8.55
N LYS A 134 12.32 -11.19 8.49
CA LYS A 134 12.28 -12.35 9.39
C LYS A 134 13.45 -12.21 10.36
N ARG A 135 13.18 -12.04 11.66
CA ARG A 135 14.22 -11.95 12.72
C ARG A 135 15.34 -10.94 12.38
N ASP A 136 14.96 -9.75 11.93
CA ASP A 136 15.88 -8.66 11.51
C ASP A 136 16.73 -8.94 10.25
N ASN A 137 16.62 -10.12 9.65
CA ASN A 137 17.12 -10.41 8.31
C ASN A 137 16.03 -10.14 7.26
N TYR A 138 16.44 -9.50 6.17
CA TYR A 138 15.55 -9.22 5.06
C TYR A 138 15.38 -10.44 4.15
N GLU A 139 14.55 -11.37 4.60
CA GLU A 139 14.28 -12.64 3.93
C GLU A 139 12.90 -12.60 3.27
N GLY A 140 12.87 -13.04 2.01
CA GLY A 140 11.65 -13.14 1.21
C GLY A 140 11.25 -11.85 0.47
N VAL A 141 10.86 -12.00 -0.79
CA VAL A 141 10.35 -10.93 -1.65
C VAL A 141 8.88 -11.16 -1.91
N LEU A 142 8.06 -10.13 -1.67
CA LEU A 142 6.67 -10.09 -2.07
C LEU A 142 6.48 -9.15 -3.25
N ILE A 143 6.01 -9.70 -4.36
CA ILE A 143 5.68 -8.96 -5.57
C ILE A 143 4.17 -8.79 -5.63
N LEU A 144 3.72 -7.55 -5.69
CA LEU A 144 2.35 -7.18 -5.95
C LEU A 144 2.22 -6.69 -7.39
N THR A 145 1.43 -7.36 -8.22
CA THR A 145 1.13 -6.88 -9.58
C THR A 145 -0.32 -6.47 -9.68
N ARG A 146 -0.61 -5.43 -10.47
CA ARG A 146 -1.96 -4.86 -10.51
C ARG A 146 -2.98 -5.88 -10.98
N TYR A 147 -3.99 -6.12 -10.15
CA TYR A 147 -5.16 -6.89 -10.57
C TYR A 147 -6.02 -6.01 -11.48
N LYS A 148 -6.17 -6.44 -12.74
CA LYS A 148 -7.08 -5.81 -13.70
C LYS A 148 -8.39 -6.58 -13.65
N GLU A 149 -9.43 -5.93 -13.15
CA GLU A 149 -10.79 -6.46 -13.23
C GLU A 149 -11.17 -6.67 -14.70
N LYS A 150 -11.95 -7.73 -14.98
CA LYS A 150 -12.51 -7.92 -16.31
C LYS A 150 -13.32 -6.67 -16.67
N LYS A 151 -13.16 -6.17 -17.89
CA LYS A 151 -14.11 -5.20 -18.43
C LYS A 151 -15.48 -5.90 -18.44
N LYS A 152 -16.45 -5.28 -17.77
CA LYS A 152 -17.85 -5.71 -17.82
C LYS A 152 -18.41 -5.51 -19.22
#